data_AF-A0A0D7ADN3-F1
#
_entry.id   AF-A0A0D7ADN3-F1
#
_cell.length_a   1.000
_cell.length_b   1.000
_cell.length_c   1.000
_cell.angle_alpha   90.00
_cell.angle_beta   90.00
_cell.angle_gamma   90.00
#
_symmetry.space_group_name_H-M   'P 1'
#
loop_
_entity.id
_entity.type
_entity.pdbx_description
1 polymer ?
#
loop_
_entity_poly.entity_id
_entity_poly.type
_entity_poly.pdbx_seq_one_letter_code
_entity_poly.pdbx_strand_id
1 'polypeptide(L)'
;MYNIYPQQDIPALDAYGHLNIWQSVLSARTGSPMSGADCVFPFFQNSAPHCQRPMTHEVAQSLINRFATGAGLNKEFTTHSLRRGGAQYRFIHAPLGQRWSLTMIQWWGGWAAGEQIDTLIHYLLNSLQNMESSYSDALNPLWLDASKSLAVAL
;
A
#
# COMPACT_ATOMS: atom_id res chain seq x y z
N MET A 1 -16.46 0.84 -9.76
CA MET A 1 -15.34 1.12 -10.67
C MET A 1 -14.35 2.00 -9.92
N TYR A 2 -13.06 1.65 -9.90
CA TYR A 2 -12.04 2.46 -9.22
C TYR A 2 -11.49 3.51 -10.19
N ASN A 3 -11.51 4.77 -9.78
CA ASN A 3 -10.83 5.83 -10.53
C ASN A 3 -9.42 5.96 -9.97
N ILE A 4 -8.41 5.60 -10.78
CA ILE A 4 -6.99 5.69 -10.41
C ILE A 4 -6.42 6.89 -11.16
N TYR A 5 -5.80 7.80 -10.41
CA TYR A 5 -5.24 9.05 -10.93
C TYR A 5 -3.71 9.04 -10.81
N PRO A 6 -2.98 9.79 -11.65
CA PRO A 6 -1.54 9.96 -11.55
C PRO A 6 -1.11 10.48 -10.16
N GLN A 7 -0.03 9.93 -9.59
CA GLN A 7 0.58 10.40 -8.34
C GLN A 7 2.07 10.72 -8.54
N GLN A 8 2.35 11.73 -9.36
CA GLN A 8 3.72 12.08 -9.79
C GLN A 8 4.64 12.47 -8.63
N ASP A 9 4.08 13.03 -7.55
CA ASP A 9 4.85 13.48 -6.38
C ASP A 9 5.48 12.32 -5.60
N ILE A 10 4.88 11.13 -5.67
CA ILE A 10 5.35 9.93 -4.97
C ILE A 10 5.36 8.77 -5.95
N PRO A 11 6.43 8.63 -6.76
CA PRO A 11 6.51 7.61 -7.81
C PRO A 11 6.25 6.19 -7.29
N ALA A 12 6.63 5.87 -6.06
CA ALA A 12 6.37 4.55 -5.45
C ALA A 12 4.87 4.23 -5.27
N LEU A 13 3.99 5.25 -5.25
CA LEU A 13 2.54 5.11 -5.08
C LEU A 13 1.75 5.38 -6.36
N ASP A 14 2.43 5.70 -7.47
CA ASP A 14 1.80 6.02 -8.75
C ASP A 14 1.30 4.78 -9.49
N ALA A 15 0.24 4.16 -8.96
CA ALA A 15 -0.39 2.99 -9.55
C ALA A 15 -0.84 3.25 -11.00
N TYR A 16 -1.25 4.48 -11.33
CA TYR A 16 -1.63 4.86 -12.69
C TYR A 16 -0.45 4.72 -13.66
N GLY A 17 0.68 5.36 -13.35
CA GLY A 17 1.89 5.29 -14.16
C GLY A 17 2.41 3.85 -14.30
N HIS A 18 2.52 3.13 -13.17
CA HIS A 18 3.00 1.74 -13.17
C HIS A 18 2.12 0.81 -13.97
N LEU A 19 0.79 0.94 -13.89
CA LEU A 19 -0.14 0.13 -14.66
C LEU A 19 -0.04 0.41 -16.17
N ASN A 20 0.12 1.68 -16.58
CA ASN A 20 0.27 2.01 -17.99
C ASN A 20 1.59 1.48 -18.59
N ILE A 21 2.69 1.58 -17.83
CA ILE A 21 3.97 0.98 -18.20
C ILE A 21 3.81 -0.54 -18.32
N TRP A 22 3.18 -1.17 -17.35
CA TRP A 22 2.95 -2.60 -17.33
C TRP A 22 2.09 -3.08 -18.52
N GLN A 23 0.99 -2.39 -18.84
CA GLN A 23 0.17 -2.68 -20.01
C GLN A 23 0.96 -2.56 -21.32
N SER A 24 1.81 -1.53 -21.42
CA SER A 24 2.70 -1.36 -22.59
C SER A 24 3.68 -2.53 -22.74
N VAL A 25 4.25 -3.03 -21.63
CA VAL A 25 5.10 -4.22 -21.62
C VAL A 25 4.34 -5.47 -22.03
N LEU A 26 3.09 -5.63 -21.57
CA LEU A 26 2.25 -6.75 -21.96
C LEU A 26 1.92 -6.71 -23.46
N SER A 27 1.49 -5.56 -23.98
CA SER A 27 1.19 -5.40 -25.40
C SER A 27 2.39 -5.64 -26.31
N ALA A 28 3.59 -5.21 -25.89
CA ALA A 28 4.82 -5.50 -26.61
C ALA A 28 5.14 -7.01 -26.62
N ARG A 29 4.79 -7.74 -25.56
CA ARG A 29 5.03 -9.20 -25.46
C ARG A 29 4.00 -10.05 -26.18
N THR A 30 2.75 -9.59 -26.27
CA THR A 30 1.66 -10.29 -26.98
C THR A 30 1.60 -9.92 -28.46
N GLY A 31 2.22 -8.81 -28.86
CA GLY A 31 2.15 -8.26 -30.21
C GLY A 31 0.84 -7.53 -30.51
N SER A 32 -0.04 -7.36 -29.51
CA SER A 32 -1.36 -6.75 -29.66
C SER A 32 -1.73 -5.91 -28.43
N PRO A 33 -2.51 -4.82 -28.61
CA PRO A 33 -3.12 -4.10 -27.50
C PRO A 33 -3.91 -5.04 -26.58
N MET A 34 -3.95 -4.73 -25.28
CA MET A 34 -4.76 -5.50 -24.33
C MET A 34 -6.25 -5.33 -24.63
N SER A 35 -6.98 -6.43 -24.62
CA SER A 35 -8.44 -6.46 -24.71
C SER A 35 -9.08 -6.21 -23.35
N GLY A 36 -10.33 -5.73 -23.33
CA GLY A 36 -11.10 -5.59 -22.09
C GLY A 36 -11.39 -6.92 -21.37
N ALA A 37 -11.21 -8.05 -22.05
CA ALA A 37 -11.31 -9.39 -21.47
C ALA A 37 -9.98 -9.93 -20.90
N ASP A 38 -8.86 -9.26 -21.16
CA ASP A 38 -7.56 -9.72 -20.70
C ASP A 38 -7.34 -9.42 -19.20
N CYS A 39 -6.70 -10.36 -18.52
CA CYS A 39 -6.22 -10.18 -17.17
C CYS A 39 -5.09 -9.14 -17.14
N VAL A 40 -5.25 -8.09 -16.34
CA VAL A 40 -4.21 -7.07 -16.11
C VAL A 40 -2.93 -7.70 -15.56
N PHE A 41 -3.04 -8.70 -14.69
CA PHE A 41 -1.91 -9.47 -14.17
C PHE A 41 -2.01 -10.93 -14.61
N PRO A 42 -1.51 -11.27 -15.80
CA PRO A 42 -1.67 -12.60 -16.36
C PRO A 42 -0.68 -13.61 -15.74
N PHE A 43 -1.00 -14.89 -15.88
CA PHE A 43 -0.08 -15.97 -15.62
C PHE A 43 1.04 -15.98 -16.66
N PHE A 44 2.26 -16.31 -16.25
CA PHE A 44 3.42 -16.43 -17.14
C PHE A 44 3.89 -17.88 -17.21
N GLN A 45 4.02 -18.39 -18.43
CA GLN A 45 4.66 -19.68 -18.69
C GLN A 45 5.90 -19.43 -19.54
N ASN A 46 7.09 -19.80 -19.05
CA ASN A 46 8.35 -19.59 -19.76
C ASN A 46 8.54 -18.15 -20.28
N SER A 47 8.16 -17.15 -19.47
CA SER A 47 8.18 -15.71 -19.80
C SER A 47 7.13 -15.23 -20.82
N ALA A 48 6.28 -16.11 -21.35
CA ALA A 48 5.16 -15.76 -22.20
C ALA A 48 3.88 -15.47 -21.37
N PRO A 49 3.23 -14.31 -21.54
CA PRO A 49 1.99 -13.98 -20.84
C PRO A 49 0.79 -14.75 -21.39
N HIS A 50 -0.03 -15.28 -20.50
CA HIS A 50 -1.31 -15.93 -20.81
C HIS A 50 -2.45 -15.02 -20.35
N CYS A 51 -2.85 -14.07 -21.19
CA CYS A 51 -3.78 -12.99 -20.82
C CYS A 51 -5.18 -13.45 -20.38
N GLN A 52 -5.57 -14.68 -20.70
CA GLN A 52 -6.87 -15.24 -20.31
C GLN A 52 -6.83 -15.98 -18.96
N ARG A 53 -5.66 -16.06 -18.32
CA ARG A 53 -5.47 -16.73 -17.03
C ARG A 53 -4.86 -15.75 -16.04
N PRO A 54 -5.49 -15.50 -14.88
CA PRO A 54 -4.90 -14.64 -13.87
C PRO A 54 -3.67 -15.30 -13.23
N MET A 55 -2.74 -14.47 -12.78
CA MET A 55 -1.67 -14.87 -11.87
C MET A 55 -2.26 -15.51 -10.61
N THR A 56 -1.63 -16.59 -10.11
CA THR A 56 -2.07 -17.25 -8.88
C THR A 56 -1.52 -16.55 -7.63
N HIS A 57 -2.14 -16.81 -6.48
CA HIS A 57 -1.68 -16.26 -5.20
C HIS A 57 -0.24 -16.68 -4.87
N GLU A 58 0.14 -17.93 -5.18
CA GLU A 58 1.47 -18.48 -4.92
C GLU A 58 2.54 -17.75 -5.72
N VAL A 59 2.24 -17.43 -6.99
CA VAL A 59 3.15 -16.65 -7.85
C VAL A 59 3.30 -15.24 -7.31
N ALA A 60 2.20 -14.59 -6.92
CA ALA A 60 2.24 -13.25 -6.32
C ALA A 60 3.07 -13.25 -5.02
N GLN A 61 2.88 -14.23 -4.15
CA GLN A 61 3.62 -14.38 -2.91
C GLN A 61 5.13 -14.64 -3.16
N SER A 62 5.46 -15.47 -4.15
CA SER A 62 6.85 -15.70 -4.57
C SER A 62 7.52 -14.42 -5.08
N LEU A 63 6.80 -13.60 -5.86
CA LEU A 63 7.28 -12.30 -6.31
C LEU A 63 7.52 -11.34 -5.13
N ILE A 64 6.59 -11.27 -4.17
CA ILE A 64 6.74 -10.45 -2.96
C ILE A 64 8.01 -10.84 -2.21
N ASN A 65 8.21 -12.14 -1.97
CA ASN A 65 9.41 -12.64 -1.29
C ASN A 65 10.68 -12.27 -2.03
N ARG A 66 10.72 -12.51 -3.35
CA ARG A 66 11.87 -12.19 -4.19
C ARG A 66 12.22 -10.70 -4.15
N PHE A 67 11.23 -9.82 -4.25
CA PHE A 67 11.46 -8.37 -4.21
C PHE A 67 11.86 -7.89 -2.81
N ALA A 68 11.26 -8.44 -1.74
CA ALA A 68 11.66 -8.11 -0.37
C ALA A 68 13.11 -8.52 -0.08
N THR A 69 13.52 -9.73 -0.48
CA THR A 69 14.91 -10.18 -0.38
C THR A 69 15.85 -9.31 -1.22
N GLY A 70 15.47 -8.99 -2.46
CA GLY A 70 16.26 -8.12 -3.33
C GLY A 70 16.44 -6.70 -2.78
N ALA A 71 15.49 -6.23 -1.97
CA ALA A 71 15.57 -4.95 -1.26
C ALA A 71 16.30 -5.05 0.10
N GLY A 72 16.82 -6.22 0.49
CA GLY A 72 17.52 -6.41 1.76
C GLY A 72 16.60 -6.36 2.98
N LEU A 73 15.31 -6.68 2.83
CA LEU A 73 14.37 -6.69 3.94
C LEU A 73 14.41 -8.03 4.67
N ASN A 74 14.63 -7.98 5.98
CA ASN A 74 14.83 -9.16 6.83
C ASN A 74 13.53 -9.71 7.43
N LYS A 75 12.37 -9.36 6.84
CA LYS A 75 11.04 -9.74 7.33
C LYS A 75 10.28 -10.46 6.23
N GLU A 76 9.41 -11.37 6.64
CA GLU A 76 8.46 -11.99 5.73
C GLU A 76 7.32 -11.02 5.40
N PHE A 77 7.03 -10.87 4.12
CA PHE A 77 5.94 -10.03 3.63
C PHE A 77 4.91 -10.90 2.93
N THR A 78 3.64 -10.59 3.15
CA THR A 78 2.53 -11.23 2.44
C THR A 78 1.69 -10.19 1.72
N THR A 79 0.74 -10.65 0.90
CA THR A 79 -0.32 -9.80 0.35
C THR A 79 -1.04 -9.01 1.46
N HIS A 80 -1.25 -9.63 2.62
CA HIS A 80 -1.83 -8.99 3.79
C HIS A 80 -0.93 -7.87 4.36
N SER A 81 0.40 -8.05 4.37
CA SER A 81 1.34 -7.00 4.80
C SER A 81 1.22 -5.74 3.95
N LEU A 82 1.04 -5.87 2.63
CA LEU A 82 0.86 -4.74 1.72
C LEU A 82 -0.48 -4.01 1.97
N ARG A 83 -1.58 -4.76 2.15
CA ARG A 83 -2.89 -4.20 2.49
C ARG A 83 -2.83 -3.41 3.80
N ARG A 84 -2.22 -3.99 4.84
CA ARG A 84 -2.04 -3.34 6.15
C ARG A 84 -1.14 -2.10 6.06
N GLY A 85 0.01 -2.22 5.39
CA GLY A 85 0.95 -1.12 5.23
C GLY A 85 0.34 0.06 4.46
N GLY A 86 -0.43 -0.22 3.40
CA GLY A 86 -1.15 0.82 2.65
C GLY A 86 -2.19 1.55 3.51
N ALA A 87 -2.95 0.83 4.33
CA ALA A 87 -3.89 1.42 5.29
C ALA A 87 -3.18 2.29 6.32
N GLN A 88 -2.08 1.78 6.92
CA GLN A 88 -1.26 2.55 7.87
C GLN A 88 -0.68 3.81 7.23
N TYR A 89 -0.13 3.71 6.01
CA TYR A 89 0.39 4.87 5.30
C TYR A 89 -0.69 5.92 5.06
N ARG A 90 -1.83 5.53 4.47
CA ARG A 90 -2.90 6.48 4.17
C ARG A 90 -3.57 7.05 5.41
N PHE A 91 -3.59 6.35 6.55
CA PHE A 91 -4.17 6.89 7.77
C PHE A 91 -3.19 7.76 8.57
N ILE A 92 -1.92 7.32 8.67
CA ILE A 92 -0.96 7.82 9.66
C ILE A 92 0.16 8.62 8.99
N HIS A 93 0.81 8.03 7.99
CA HIS A 93 2.11 8.53 7.50
C HIS A 93 2.00 9.50 6.31
N ALA A 94 0.90 9.47 5.56
CA ALA A 94 0.70 10.38 4.45
C ALA A 94 0.73 11.85 4.93
N PRO A 95 1.18 12.80 4.09
CA PRO A 95 1.12 14.23 4.41
C PRO A 95 -0.28 14.67 4.84
N LEU A 96 -0.34 15.69 5.70
CA LEU A 96 -1.62 16.30 6.09
C LEU A 96 -2.35 16.79 4.82
N GLY A 97 -3.64 16.47 4.72
CA GLY A 97 -4.45 16.69 3.51
C GLY A 97 -4.44 15.53 2.50
N GLN A 98 -3.49 14.59 2.59
CA GLN A 98 -3.46 13.36 1.77
C GLN A 98 -3.84 12.10 2.55
N ARG A 99 -4.05 12.24 3.87
CA ARG A 99 -4.53 11.17 4.74
C ARG A 99 -5.98 10.84 4.41
N TRP A 100 -6.32 9.56 4.46
CA TRP A 100 -7.66 9.06 4.21
C TRP A 100 -8.42 8.90 5.52
N SER A 101 -9.73 9.16 5.47
CA SER A 101 -10.62 8.82 6.57
C SER A 101 -10.70 7.31 6.75
N LEU A 102 -11.11 6.87 7.94
CA LEU A 102 -11.29 5.45 8.22
C LEU A 102 -12.26 4.79 7.22
N THR A 103 -13.34 5.48 6.85
CA THR A 103 -14.32 5.01 5.86
C THR A 103 -13.70 4.83 4.47
N MET A 104 -12.83 5.74 4.04
CA MET A 104 -12.13 5.59 2.76
C MET A 104 -11.17 4.40 2.77
N ILE A 105 -10.46 4.18 3.87
CA ILE A 105 -9.55 3.04 4.03
C ILE A 105 -10.32 1.72 4.03
N GLN A 106 -11.45 1.66 4.73
CA GLN A 106 -12.32 0.48 4.72
C GLN A 106 -12.77 0.15 3.29
N TRP A 107 -13.26 1.15 2.56
CA TRP A 107 -13.74 0.97 1.19
C TRP A 107 -12.62 0.52 0.23
N TRP A 108 -11.49 1.23 0.21
CA TRP A 108 -10.37 0.93 -0.71
C TRP A 108 -9.63 -0.33 -0.36
N GLY A 109 -9.52 -0.64 0.93
CA GLY A 109 -8.89 -1.86 1.38
C GLY A 109 -9.79 -3.08 1.25
N GLY A 110 -10.99 -2.95 0.68
CA GLY A 110 -11.89 -4.08 0.50
C GLY A 110 -12.33 -4.72 1.81
N TRP A 111 -12.41 -3.94 2.89
CA TRP A 111 -13.01 -4.42 4.14
C TRP A 111 -14.51 -4.54 3.92
N ALA A 112 -15.00 -5.78 3.79
CA ALA A 112 -16.40 -6.06 3.50
C ALA A 112 -17.29 -5.66 4.69
N ALA A 113 -18.55 -5.31 4.40
CA ALA A 113 -19.57 -5.13 5.43
C ALA A 113 -19.76 -6.47 6.16
N GLY A 114 -19.26 -6.56 7.40
CA GLY A 114 -19.28 -7.78 8.23
C GLY A 114 -17.90 -8.33 8.62
N GLU A 115 -16.81 -7.86 8.01
CA GLU A 115 -15.48 -8.05 8.62
C GLU A 115 -15.38 -7.21 9.90
N GLN A 116 -14.75 -7.75 10.95
CA GLN A 116 -14.60 -7.03 12.22
C GLN A 116 -13.76 -5.77 11.98
N ILE A 117 -14.44 -4.63 11.87
CA ILE A 117 -13.84 -3.28 11.84
C ILE A 117 -12.83 -3.12 12.97
N ASP A 118 -13.09 -3.78 14.10
CA ASP A 118 -12.21 -3.88 15.25
C ASP A 118 -10.79 -4.32 14.86
N THR A 119 -10.63 -5.27 13.94
CA THR A 119 -9.29 -5.74 13.52
C THR A 119 -8.51 -4.64 12.78
N LEU A 120 -9.16 -3.88 11.88
CA LEU A 120 -8.55 -2.74 11.21
C LEU A 120 -8.18 -1.65 12.23
N ILE A 121 -9.11 -1.32 13.13
CA ILE A 121 -8.88 -0.32 14.18
C ILE A 121 -7.72 -0.75 15.07
N HIS A 122 -7.66 -2.02 15.49
CA HIS A 122 -6.55 -2.56 16.27
C HIS A 122 -5.22 -2.44 15.52
N TYR A 123 -5.17 -2.70 14.21
CA TYR A 123 -3.94 -2.52 13.44
C TYR A 123 -3.47 -1.06 13.38
N LEU A 124 -4.40 -0.11 13.28
CA LEU A 124 -4.09 1.32 13.26
C LEU A 124 -3.67 1.79 14.65
N LEU A 125 -4.41 1.43 15.71
CA LEU A 125 -4.11 1.77 17.10
C LEU A 125 -2.75 1.20 17.54
N ASN A 126 -2.48 -0.08 17.29
CA ASN A 126 -1.18 -0.67 17.61
C ASN A 126 -0.04 0.06 16.90
N SER A 127 -0.27 0.56 15.68
CA SER A 127 0.72 1.34 14.95
C SER A 127 0.98 2.70 15.60
N LEU A 128 -0.06 3.38 16.08
CA LEU A 128 0.07 4.64 16.81
C LEU A 128 0.79 4.43 18.15
N GLN A 129 0.36 3.45 18.93
CA GLN A 129 0.98 3.10 20.21
C GLN A 129 2.47 2.78 20.09
N ASN A 130 2.87 2.05 19.03
CA ASN A 130 4.28 1.74 18.80
C ASN A 130 5.14 2.96 18.45
N MET A 131 4.53 4.07 18.00
CA MET A 131 5.23 5.32 17.73
C MET A 131 5.24 6.27 18.93
N GLU A 132 4.33 6.08 19.90
CA GLU A 132 4.27 6.89 21.10
C GLU A 132 5.48 6.59 22.01
N SER A 133 6.40 7.55 22.13
CA SER A 133 7.60 7.42 22.95
C SER A 133 7.55 8.22 24.25
N SER A 134 6.63 9.18 24.38
CA SER A 134 6.47 10.02 25.57
C SER A 134 5.08 10.65 25.61
N TYR A 135 4.57 10.86 26.83
CA TYR A 135 3.33 11.60 27.11
C TYR A 135 3.61 12.92 27.84
N SER A 136 4.87 13.35 27.90
CA SER A 136 5.31 14.51 28.71
C SER A 136 4.59 15.81 28.37
N ASP A 137 4.22 16.00 27.10
CA ASP A 137 3.58 17.21 26.59
C ASP A 137 2.06 17.06 26.42
N ALA A 138 1.45 15.98 26.91
CA ALA A 138 0.03 15.69 26.67
C ALA A 138 -0.95 16.75 27.21
N LEU A 139 -0.54 17.53 28.22
CA LEU A 139 -1.31 18.62 28.81
C LEU A 139 -0.78 20.01 28.43
N ASN A 140 0.14 20.09 27.46
CA ASN A 140 0.69 21.38 27.04
C ASN A 140 -0.45 22.21 26.41
N PRO A 141 -0.78 23.40 26.96
CA PRO A 141 -1.83 24.25 26.42
C PRO A 141 -1.49 24.78 25.01
N LEU A 142 -0.24 24.65 24.58
CA LEU A 142 0.25 25.01 23.25
C LEU A 142 0.72 23.74 22.53
N TRP A 143 -0.01 23.31 21.51
CA TRP A 143 0.39 22.23 20.61
C TRP A 143 1.57 22.69 19.75
N LEU A 144 2.77 22.67 20.32
CA LEU A 144 4.00 22.88 19.58
C LEU A 144 4.34 21.60 18.82
N ASP A 145 4.69 21.76 17.55
CA ASP A 145 5.16 20.67 16.69
C ASP A 145 6.28 19.90 17.41
N ALA A 146 6.27 18.56 17.35
CA ALA A 146 7.15 17.70 18.17
C ALA A 146 8.66 17.99 17.96
N SER A 147 9.01 18.63 16.85
CA SER A 147 10.35 19.11 16.52
C SER A 147 10.81 20.36 17.31
N LYS A 148 9.93 20.96 18.13
CA LYS A 148 10.17 22.19 18.89
C LYS A 148 9.98 22.02 20.41
N SER A 149 9.97 20.79 20.93
CA SER A 149 9.96 20.59 22.39
C SER A 149 11.34 20.92 22.97
N LEU A 150 11.39 21.81 23.96
CA LEU A 150 12.61 22.40 24.54
C LEU A 150 13.38 21.44 25.49
N ALA A 151 12.98 20.18 25.58
CA ALA A 151 13.52 19.22 26.55
C ALA A 151 14.81 18.50 26.08
N VAL A 152 15.73 19.21 25.40
CA VAL A 152 17.10 18.74 25.11
C VAL A 152 18.15 19.55 25.89
N ALA A 153 17.74 20.35 26.87
CA ALA A 153 18.65 21.18 27.66
C ALA A 153 18.42 21.06 29.17
N LEU A 154 18.47 19.84 29.72
CA LEU A 154 18.84 19.52 31.11
C LEU A 154 19.36 18.09 31.17
#